data_AF-A0A0F8X5W3-F1
#
_entry.id   AF-A0A0F8X5W3-F1
#
_cell.length_a   1.000
_cell.length_b   1.000
_cell.length_c   1.000
_cell.angle_alpha   90.00
_cell.angle_beta   90.00
_cell.angle_gamma   90.00
#
_symmetry.space_group_name_H-M   'P 1'
#
loop_
_entity.id
_entity.type
_entity.pdbx_description
1 polymer ?
#
loop_
_entity_poly.entity_id
_entity_poly.type
_entity_poly.pdbx_seq_one_letter_code
_entity_poly.pdbx_strand_id
1 'polypeptide(L)'
;MPQDMPPTGGYGAVQYKRNIPARGFRPIYYLVGMHMFMAYGYYKLFYGIREQHELAREKIWGRLHILPLLQAEEDRDQVRRHFADKAREQELLGSETKVYNSDRFIRPTFAYTPSKVTQ
;
A
#
# COMPACT_ATOMS: atom_id res chain seq x y z
N MET A 1 55.83 -39.08 -55.68
CA MET A 1 55.43 -38.20 -54.57
C MET A 1 55.05 -39.09 -53.40
N PRO A 2 55.52 -38.84 -52.16
CA PRO A 2 55.13 -39.63 -51.00
C PRO A 2 53.62 -39.51 -50.79
N GLN A 3 52.92 -40.64 -50.67
CA GLN A 3 51.49 -40.69 -50.41
C GLN A 3 51.26 -40.56 -48.91
N ASP A 4 50.43 -39.60 -48.48
CA ASP A 4 50.12 -39.39 -47.08
C ASP A 4 49.29 -40.57 -46.55
N MET A 5 49.77 -41.22 -45.50
CA MET A 5 49.22 -42.48 -44.99
C MET A 5 49.06 -42.42 -43.46
N PRO A 6 48.02 -43.06 -42.92
CA PRO A 6 47.78 -43.05 -41.49
C PRO A 6 48.95 -43.72 -40.74
N PRO A 7 49.21 -43.34 -39.48
CA PRO A 7 50.24 -43.96 -38.69
C PRO A 7 49.99 -45.47 -38.56
N THR A 8 51.06 -46.27 -38.47
CA THR A 8 50.98 -47.75 -38.41
C THR A 8 50.15 -48.29 -37.25
N GLY A 9 49.92 -47.49 -36.19
CA GLY A 9 49.04 -47.80 -35.05
C GLY A 9 47.62 -47.23 -35.13
N GLY A 10 47.26 -46.53 -36.22
CA GLY A 10 45.98 -45.85 -36.37
C GLY A 10 45.84 -44.56 -35.54
N TYR A 11 44.72 -43.85 -35.72
CA TYR A 11 44.38 -42.68 -34.90
C TYR A 11 43.70 -43.10 -33.59
N GLY A 12 43.86 -42.29 -32.55
CA GLY A 12 43.16 -42.48 -31.28
C GLY A 12 41.64 -42.47 -31.45
N ALA A 13 40.94 -43.19 -30.58
CA ALA A 13 39.49 -43.26 -30.63
C ALA A 13 38.87 -41.88 -30.36
N VAL A 14 38.14 -41.35 -31.34
CA VAL A 14 37.41 -40.08 -31.22
C VAL A 14 36.03 -40.35 -30.64
N GLN A 15 35.67 -39.62 -29.59
CA GLN A 15 34.34 -39.71 -28.99
C GLN A 15 33.30 -39.04 -29.90
N TYR A 16 32.57 -39.85 -30.66
CA TYR A 16 31.48 -39.38 -31.55
C TYR A 16 30.11 -39.35 -30.86
N LYS A 17 29.98 -39.90 -29.65
CA LYS A 17 28.73 -39.99 -28.89
C LYS A 17 28.50 -38.76 -28.01
N ARG A 18 27.23 -38.38 -27.83
CA ARG A 18 26.81 -37.28 -26.95
C ARG A 18 27.26 -37.56 -25.51
N ASN A 19 28.00 -36.62 -24.93
CA ASN A 19 28.46 -36.67 -23.53
C ASN A 19 27.76 -35.58 -22.70
N ILE A 20 26.50 -35.82 -22.35
CA ILE A 20 25.71 -34.85 -21.58
C ILE A 20 25.30 -35.52 -20.27
N PRO A 21 26.09 -35.36 -19.19
CA PRO A 21 25.73 -35.91 -17.90
C PRO A 21 24.55 -35.13 -17.31
N ALA A 22 23.54 -35.84 -16.83
CA ALA A 22 22.47 -35.25 -16.02
C ALA A 22 23.06 -34.85 -14.65
N ARG A 23 23.36 -33.56 -14.48
CA ARG A 23 23.91 -32.99 -13.25
C ARG A 23 22.80 -32.33 -12.43
N GLY A 24 22.89 -32.42 -11.11
CA GLY A 24 21.96 -31.80 -10.17
C GLY A 24 21.44 -32.77 -9.12
N PHE A 25 20.71 -32.23 -8.15
CA PHE A 25 20.02 -33.04 -7.16
C PHE A 25 18.72 -33.62 -7.73
N ARG A 26 18.19 -34.67 -7.10
CA ARG A 26 16.86 -35.17 -7.45
C ARG A 26 15.81 -34.07 -7.23
N PRO A 27 14.77 -33.95 -8.08
CA PRO A 27 13.77 -32.88 -7.99
C PRO A 27 13.15 -32.68 -6.60
N ILE A 28 13.00 -33.77 -5.83
CA ILE A 28 12.44 -33.73 -4.49
C ILE A 28 13.25 -32.86 -3.51
N TYR A 29 14.57 -32.80 -3.64
CA TYR A 29 15.40 -31.99 -2.74
C TYR A 29 15.19 -30.49 -2.98
N TYR A 30 14.96 -30.08 -4.23
CA TYR A 30 14.61 -28.71 -4.55
C TYR A 30 13.25 -28.33 -3.97
N LEU A 31 12.27 -29.23 -4.05
CA LEU A 31 10.95 -29.01 -3.46
C LEU A 31 11.04 -28.85 -1.95
N VAL A 32 11.76 -29.74 -1.26
CA VAL A 32 11.94 -29.65 0.20
C VAL A 32 12.66 -28.35 0.59
N GLY A 33 13.76 -28.01 -0.10
CA GLY A 33 14.48 -26.76 0.14
C GLY A 33 13.61 -25.51 -0.03
N MET A 34 12.81 -25.48 -1.09
CA MET A 34 11.87 -24.41 -1.37
C MET A 34 10.81 -24.28 -0.24
N HIS A 35 10.20 -25.39 0.18
CA HIS A 35 9.19 -25.36 1.23
C HIS A 35 9.76 -24.95 2.59
N MET A 36 10.98 -25.39 2.93
CA MET A 36 11.65 -24.95 4.15
C MET A 36 11.91 -23.44 4.15
N PHE A 37 12.38 -22.90 3.02
CA PHE A 37 12.62 -21.46 2.89
C PHE A 37 11.31 -20.66 3.01
N MET A 38 10.25 -21.10 2.34
CA MET A 38 8.93 -20.47 2.46
C MET A 38 8.40 -20.53 3.89
N ALA A 39 8.46 -21.69 4.55
CA ALA A 39 8.01 -21.84 5.93
C ALA A 39 8.72 -20.88 6.89
N TYR A 40 10.05 -20.73 6.74
CA TYR A 40 10.81 -19.77 7.53
C TYR A 40 10.43 -18.31 7.21
N GLY A 41 10.19 -17.99 5.93
CA GLY A 41 9.68 -16.69 5.52
C GLY A 41 8.34 -16.34 6.17
N TYR A 42 7.38 -17.27 6.14
CA TYR A 42 6.07 -17.09 6.78
C TYR A 42 6.19 -16.94 8.30
N TYR A 43 7.07 -17.70 8.94
CA TYR A 43 7.35 -17.57 10.37
C TYR A 43 7.80 -16.15 10.72
N LYS A 44 8.77 -15.57 9.98
CA LYS A 44 9.23 -14.20 10.21
C LYS A 44 8.15 -13.15 9.91
N LEU A 45 7.41 -13.34 8.82
CA LEU A 45 6.32 -12.45 8.42
C LEU A 45 5.22 -12.40 9.50
N PHE A 46 4.88 -13.52 10.12
CA PHE A 46 3.88 -13.57 11.18
C PHE A 46 4.23 -12.65 12.36
N TYR A 47 5.48 -12.66 12.82
CA TYR A 47 5.93 -11.75 13.87
C TYR A 47 5.90 -10.29 13.42
N GLY A 48 6.31 -10.01 12.17
CA GLY A 48 6.26 -8.66 11.61
C GLY A 48 4.84 -8.10 11.54
N ILE A 49 3.87 -8.91 11.10
CA ILE A 49 2.45 -8.51 11.08
C ILE A 49 1.96 -8.21 12.50
N ARG A 50 2.32 -9.04 13.48
CA ARG A 50 1.92 -8.84 14.88
C ARG A 50 2.45 -7.50 15.42
N GLU A 51 3.70 -7.17 15.12
CA GLU A 51 4.29 -5.88 15.50
C GLU A 51 3.58 -4.71 14.81
N GLN A 52 3.31 -4.81 13.50
CA GLN A 52 2.55 -3.79 12.76
C GLN A 52 1.15 -3.56 13.34
N HIS A 53 0.48 -4.60 13.81
CA HIS A 53 -0.82 -4.48 14.46
C HIS A 53 -0.74 -3.73 15.78
N GLU A 54 0.31 -3.96 16.59
CA GLU A 54 0.51 -3.21 17.84
C GLU A 54 0.85 -1.74 17.56
N LEU A 55 1.68 -1.45 16.55
CA LEU A 55 1.97 -0.06 16.11
C LEU A 55 0.72 0.64 15.58
N ALA A 56 -0.11 -0.05 14.80
CA ALA A 56 -1.38 0.48 14.32
C ALA A 56 -2.35 0.75 15.48
N ARG A 57 -2.37 -0.14 16.48
CA ARG A 57 -3.14 0.05 17.71
C ARG A 57 -2.67 1.28 18.46
N GLU A 58 -1.37 1.43 18.69
CA GLU A 58 -0.78 2.63 19.32
C GLU A 58 -1.20 3.90 18.57
N LYS A 59 -1.06 3.93 17.25
CA LYS A 59 -1.47 5.05 16.41
C LYS A 59 -2.97 5.39 16.55
N ILE A 60 -3.83 4.37 16.54
CA ILE A 60 -5.28 4.56 16.68
C ILE A 60 -5.61 5.11 18.07
N TRP A 61 -5.01 4.57 19.13
CA TRP A 61 -5.20 5.10 20.48
C TRP A 61 -4.70 6.53 20.58
N GLY A 62 -3.51 6.84 20.07
CA GLY A 62 -3.00 8.21 20.05
C GLY A 62 -3.98 9.17 19.38
N ARG A 63 -4.58 8.76 18.25
CA ARG A 63 -5.61 9.53 17.56
C ARG A 63 -6.90 9.68 18.40
N LEU A 64 -7.37 8.62 19.03
CA LEU A 64 -8.62 8.64 19.81
C LEU A 64 -8.53 9.61 21.00
N HIS A 65 -7.36 9.74 21.63
CA HIS A 65 -7.18 10.66 22.75
C HIS A 65 -7.21 12.14 22.34
N ILE A 66 -6.70 12.48 21.14
CA ILE A 66 -6.69 13.86 20.64
C ILE A 66 -7.96 14.22 19.86
N LEU A 67 -8.71 13.23 19.37
CA LEU A 67 -9.89 13.44 18.53
C LEU A 67 -10.94 14.35 19.18
N PRO A 68 -11.32 14.20 20.47
CA PRO A 68 -12.31 15.06 21.09
C PRO A 68 -11.90 16.53 21.12
N LEU A 69 -10.61 16.83 21.31
CA LEU A 69 -10.09 18.19 21.29
C LEU A 69 -10.22 18.79 19.89
N LEU A 70 -9.73 18.09 18.86
CA LEU A 70 -9.79 18.55 17.47
C LEU A 70 -11.23 18.71 16.99
N GLN A 71 -12.11 17.78 17.37
CA GLN A 71 -13.53 17.84 17.04
C GLN A 71 -14.20 19.08 17.68
N ALA A 72 -13.88 19.38 18.94
CA ALA A 72 -14.41 20.56 19.61
C ALA A 72 -13.91 21.87 18.98
N GLU A 73 -12.65 21.92 18.53
CA GLU A 73 -12.12 23.07 17.78
C GLU A 73 -12.83 23.25 16.43
N GLU A 74 -13.01 22.16 15.68
CA GLU A 74 -13.72 22.18 14.42
C GLU A 74 -15.18 22.63 14.60
N ASP A 75 -15.90 22.06 15.57
CA ASP A 75 -17.30 22.40 15.79
C ASP A 75 -17.48 23.87 16.21
N ARG A 76 -16.54 24.47 16.95
CA ARG A 76 -16.55 25.92 17.25
C ARG A 76 -16.39 26.76 15.98
N ASP A 77 -15.47 26.41 15.10
CA ASP A 77 -15.25 27.14 13.84
C ASP A 77 -16.43 26.97 12.87
N GLN A 78 -17.02 25.78 12.82
CA GLN A 78 -18.22 25.50 12.01
C GLN A 78 -19.41 26.34 12.47
N VAL A 79 -19.67 26.40 13.78
CA VAL A 79 -20.73 27.24 14.34
C VAL A 79 -20.50 28.71 14.00
N ARG A 80 -19.26 29.20 14.10
CA ARG A 80 -18.88 30.56 13.74
C ARG A 80 -19.18 30.87 12.28
N ARG A 81 -18.78 30.00 11.35
CA ARG A 81 -19.03 30.16 9.90
C ARG A 81 -20.52 30.13 9.59
N HIS A 82 -21.23 29.17 10.17
CA HIS A 82 -22.67 29.01 9.96
C HIS A 82 -23.46 30.26 10.36
N PHE A 83 -23.18 30.85 11.53
CA PHE A 83 -23.84 32.09 11.93
C PHE A 83 -23.42 33.30 11.08
N ALA A 84 -22.15 33.37 10.66
CA ALA A 84 -21.69 34.44 9.77
C ALA A 84 -22.35 34.38 8.39
N ASP A 85 -22.54 33.18 7.83
CA ASP A 85 -23.21 33.00 6.55
C ASP A 85 -24.71 33.30 6.66
N LYS A 86 -25.37 32.91 7.75
CA LYS A 86 -26.77 33.31 8.01
C LYS A 86 -26.95 34.83 8.13
N ALA A 87 -26.05 35.50 8.83
CA ALA A 87 -26.09 36.96 8.94
C ALA A 87 -25.90 37.63 7.56
N ARG A 88 -24.97 37.11 6.75
CA ARG A 88 -24.74 37.59 5.38
C ARG A 88 -25.95 37.33 4.46
N GLU A 89 -26.58 36.17 4.58
CA GLU A 89 -27.79 35.83 3.83
C GLU A 89 -28.93 36.80 4.20
N GLN A 90 -29.11 37.07 5.48
CA GLN A 90 -30.13 38.01 5.98
C GLN A 90 -29.88 39.44 5.48
N GLU A 91 -28.62 39.90 5.41
CA GLU A 91 -28.26 41.23 4.89
C GLU A 91 -28.51 41.35 3.37
N LEU A 92 -28.22 40.30 2.60
CA LEU A 92 -28.31 40.32 1.14
C LEU A 92 -29.71 40.00 0.60
N LEU A 93 -30.39 39.04 1.21
CA LEU A 93 -31.67 38.49 0.74
C LEU A 93 -32.85 38.87 1.64
N GLY A 94 -32.61 39.45 2.81
CA GLY A 94 -33.66 39.89 3.74
C GLY A 94 -34.39 38.76 4.46
N SER A 95 -34.03 37.49 4.25
CA SER A 95 -34.63 36.34 4.91
C SER A 95 -33.62 35.19 5.10
N GLU A 96 -33.85 34.36 6.12
CA GLU A 96 -33.11 33.12 6.36
C GLU A 96 -33.84 31.96 5.66
N THR A 97 -33.19 31.32 4.68
CA THR A 97 -33.83 30.27 3.88
C THR A 97 -33.57 28.88 4.48
N LYS A 98 -34.60 28.23 5.01
CA LYS A 98 -34.52 26.83 5.44
C LYS A 98 -34.74 25.89 4.24
N VAL A 99 -33.69 25.17 3.84
CA VAL A 99 -33.75 24.21 2.71
C VAL A 99 -34.41 22.89 3.11
N TYR A 100 -34.14 22.39 4.32
CA TYR A 100 -34.62 21.10 4.81
C TYR A 100 -35.81 21.26 5.73
N ASN A 101 -36.79 20.36 5.62
CA ASN A 101 -37.99 20.42 6.47
C ASN A 101 -37.74 19.96 7.93
N SER A 102 -36.64 19.27 8.21
CA SER A 102 -36.29 18.81 9.55
C SER A 102 -35.60 19.88 10.39
N ASP A 103 -35.68 19.75 11.72
CA ASP A 103 -35.01 20.65 12.68
C ASP A 103 -33.60 20.19 13.05
N ARG A 104 -33.09 19.14 12.39
CA ARG A 104 -31.74 18.64 12.62
C ARG A 104 -30.72 19.56 11.94
N PHE A 105 -29.65 19.87 12.65
CA PHE A 105 -28.49 20.52 12.04
C PHE A 105 -27.85 19.61 10.99
N ILE A 106 -27.73 20.14 9.77
CA ILE A 106 -27.06 19.48 8.65
C ILE A 106 -25.86 20.34 8.29
N ARG A 107 -24.66 19.75 8.29
CA ARG A 107 -23.44 20.44 7.89
C ARG A 107 -23.57 20.87 6.41
N PRO A 108 -23.29 22.13 6.06
CA PRO A 108 -23.39 22.60 4.69
C PRO A 108 -22.37 21.89 3.80
N THR A 109 -22.83 21.32 2.68
CA THR A 109 -21.99 20.56 1.74
C THR A 109 -21.07 21.48 0.92
N PHE A 110 -21.54 22.68 0.62
CA PHE A 110 -20.80 23.67 -0.17
C PHE A 110 -20.58 24.91 0.69
N ALA A 111 -19.34 25.38 0.74
CA ALA A 111 -18.98 26.66 1.31
C ALA A 111 -18.55 27.59 0.18
N TYR A 112 -18.96 28.85 0.26
CA TYR A 112 -18.51 29.87 -0.68
C TYR A 112 -17.02 30.18 -0.40
N THR A 113 -16.13 29.70 -1.27
CA THR A 113 -14.72 30.06 -1.23
C THR A 113 -14.47 31.29 -2.10
N PRO A 114 -13.71 32.30 -1.61
CA PRO A 114 -13.41 33.48 -2.41
C PRO A 114 -12.62 33.08 -3.67
N SER A 115 -12.93 33.73 -4.80
CA SER A 115 -12.27 33.46 -6.09
C SER A 115 -10.79 33.83 -6.12
N LYS A 116 -10.37 34.73 -5.21
CA LYS A 116 -8.97 35.07 -4.96
C LYS A 116 -8.64 34.74 -3.51
N VAL A 117 -7.77 33.77 -3.30
CA VAL A 117 -7.21 33.46 -1.98
C VAL A 117 -6.16 34.50 -1.68
N THR A 118 -6.29 35.22 -0.57
CA THR A 118 -5.20 36.06 -0.05
C THR A 118 -4.08 35.14 0.39
N GLN A 119 -2.93 35.21 -0.30
CA GLN A 119 -1.69 34.55 0.13
C GLN A 119 -1.08 35.28 1.31
#